data_AF-A0A226M6E6-F1
#
_entry.id   AF-A0A226M6E6-F1
#
_cell.length_a   1.000
_cell.length_b   1.000
_cell.length_c   1.000
_cell.angle_alpha   90.00
_cell.angle_beta   90.00
_cell.angle_gamma   90.00
#
_symmetry.space_group_name_H-M   'P 1'
#
loop_
_entity.id
_entity.type
_entity.pdbx_description
1 polymer ?
#
loop_
_entity_poly.entity_id
_entity_poly.type
_entity_poly.pdbx_seq_one_letter_code
_entity_poly.pdbx_strand_id
1 'polypeptide(L)'
;ARCHRALSPQLPLLCLSLCQLSEHHHSLLAIARLLPDITPRERELRRRLSLCAMAQLLGKAPCAVLSLGAQEELLVLAQLLAQSWPHHLQLPTQHHALQDLDQEACYLSHSLLYLADIVVGTERPQGEQWGHLQQLCTQLERFGSGLREGMGQFYRSQLKNLATVLCIKWQELLE
;
A
#
# COMPACT_ATOMS: atom_id res chain seq x y z
N ALA A 1 18.70 -31.80 0.60
CA ALA A 1 18.01 -31.46 1.86
C ALA A 1 17.06 -30.30 1.58
N ARG A 2 15.75 -30.51 1.76
CA ARG A 2 14.69 -29.57 1.39
C ARG A 2 14.51 -28.54 2.52
N CYS A 3 14.95 -27.31 2.31
CA CYS A 3 14.61 -26.17 3.17
C CYS A 3 13.57 -25.28 2.46
N HIS A 4 12.38 -25.82 2.27
CA HIS A 4 11.22 -25.01 1.90
C HIS A 4 10.16 -25.23 2.98
N ARG A 5 9.61 -24.11 3.48
CA ARG A 5 8.46 -23.98 4.41
C ARG A 5 8.81 -23.94 5.91
N ALA A 6 9.26 -22.76 6.34
CA ALA A 6 8.64 -21.99 7.41
C ALA A 6 9.34 -20.62 7.45
N LEU A 7 8.60 -19.53 7.25
CA LEU A 7 9.07 -18.18 7.59
C LEU A 7 9.54 -18.21 9.04
N SER A 8 10.69 -17.62 9.36
CA SER A 8 11.14 -17.56 10.76
C SER A 8 10.07 -16.85 11.61
N PRO A 9 9.79 -17.31 12.84
CA PRO A 9 8.81 -16.68 13.74
C PRO A 9 9.13 -15.21 14.07
N GLN A 10 10.31 -14.74 13.66
CA GLN A 10 10.82 -13.39 13.89
C GLN A 10 10.32 -12.36 12.86
N LEU A 11 9.88 -12.77 11.66
CA LEU A 11 9.50 -11.81 10.62
C LEU A 11 8.25 -10.98 11.00
N PRO A 12 7.15 -11.58 11.51
CA PRO A 12 6.02 -10.82 12.01
C PRO A 12 6.41 -9.82 13.11
N LEU A 13 7.24 -10.27 14.07
CA LEU A 13 7.72 -9.42 15.16
C LEU A 13 8.54 -8.25 14.63
N LEU A 14 9.43 -8.48 13.65
CA LEU A 14 10.21 -7.41 13.04
C LEU A 14 9.34 -6.38 12.34
N CYS A 15 8.35 -6.82 11.54
CA CYS A 15 7.41 -5.90 10.88
C CYS A 15 6.64 -5.05 11.90
N LEU A 16 6.14 -5.67 12.98
CA LEU A 16 5.44 -4.94 14.04
C LEU A 16 6.35 -3.92 14.72
N SER A 17 7.55 -4.31 15.11
CA SER A 17 8.51 -3.40 15.74
C SER A 17 8.85 -2.21 14.83
N LEU A 18 9.04 -2.44 13.53
CA LEU A 18 9.32 -1.38 12.56
C LEU A 18 8.12 -0.45 12.36
N CYS A 19 6.90 -0.99 12.31
CA CYS A 19 5.68 -0.19 12.21
C CYS A 19 5.42 0.65 13.46
N GLN A 20 5.84 0.18 14.64
CA GLN A 20 5.74 0.93 15.91
C GLN A 20 6.73 2.10 16.02
N LEU A 21 7.74 2.19 15.15
CA LEU A 21 8.72 3.29 15.20
C LEU A 21 8.10 4.65 14.84
N SER A 22 6.98 4.67 14.11
CA SER A 22 6.31 5.90 13.73
C SER A 22 4.86 5.68 13.36
N GLU A 23 4.01 6.65 13.68
CA GLU A 23 2.62 6.71 13.23
C GLU A 23 2.47 7.56 11.94
N HIS A 24 3.52 8.27 11.53
CA HIS A 24 3.50 9.12 10.35
C HIS A 24 3.75 8.34 9.05
N HIS A 25 2.86 8.52 8.07
CA HIS A 25 2.89 7.79 6.81
C HIS A 25 4.19 7.99 6.01
N HIS A 26 4.79 9.19 6.05
CA HIS A 26 6.07 9.46 5.39
C HIS A 26 7.20 8.63 5.98
N SER A 27 7.26 8.51 7.31
CA SER A 27 8.29 7.73 8.00
C SER A 27 8.13 6.24 7.72
N LEU A 28 6.91 5.72 7.77
CA LEU A 28 6.63 4.31 7.45
C LEU A 28 6.98 3.97 6.00
N LEU A 29 6.61 4.84 5.06
CA LEU A 29 7.00 4.67 3.65
C LEU A 29 8.52 4.74 3.46
N ALA A 30 9.20 5.65 4.16
CA ALA A 30 10.66 5.74 4.10
C ALA A 30 11.33 4.45 4.61
N ILE A 31 10.88 3.91 5.74
CA ILE A 31 11.38 2.64 6.28
C ILE A 31 11.18 1.50 5.25
N ALA A 32 9.99 1.40 4.65
CA ALA A 32 9.71 0.39 3.63
C ALA A 32 10.58 0.55 2.37
N ARG A 33 10.98 1.77 2.00
CA ARG A 33 11.86 2.04 0.85
C ARG A 33 13.34 1.81 1.15
N LEU A 34 13.75 1.95 2.40
CA LEU A 34 15.14 1.70 2.82
C LEU A 34 15.50 0.22 2.84
N LEU A 35 14.51 -0.67 2.94
CA LEU A 35 14.74 -2.10 2.85
C LEU A 35 15.17 -2.48 1.42
N PRO A 36 16.25 -3.26 1.27
CA PRO A 36 16.67 -3.77 -0.03
C PRO A 36 15.60 -4.68 -0.64
N ASP A 37 15.69 -4.92 -1.94
CA ASP A 37 14.84 -5.83 -2.71
C ASP A 37 15.65 -6.83 -3.55
N ILE A 38 16.90 -7.09 -3.14
CA ILE A 38 17.87 -7.88 -3.90
C ILE A 38 17.53 -9.38 -3.77
N THR A 39 17.19 -9.83 -2.57
CA THR A 39 16.86 -11.24 -2.32
C THR A 39 15.35 -11.45 -2.16
N PRO A 40 14.84 -12.67 -2.44
CA PRO A 40 13.43 -13.00 -2.21
C PRO A 40 12.97 -12.73 -0.78
N ARG A 41 13.86 -12.94 0.21
CA ARG A 41 13.57 -12.72 1.62
C ARG A 41 13.39 -11.23 1.95
N GLU A 42 14.22 -10.38 1.36
CA GLU A 42 14.12 -8.93 1.54
C GLU A 42 12.87 -8.38 0.88
N ARG A 43 12.55 -8.84 -0.33
CA ARG A 43 11.28 -8.51 -1.01
C ARG A 43 10.07 -8.91 -0.17
N GLU A 44 10.08 -10.12 0.40
CA GLU A 44 9.03 -10.58 1.29
C GLU A 44 8.88 -9.71 2.55
N LEU A 45 10.00 -9.41 3.22
CA LEU A 45 9.99 -8.52 4.39
C LEU A 45 9.41 -7.15 4.02
N ARG A 46 9.84 -6.60 2.88
CA ARG A 46 9.42 -5.29 2.39
C ARG A 46 7.93 -5.25 2.05
N ARG A 47 7.39 -6.28 1.38
CA ARG A 47 5.95 -6.42 1.10
C ARG A 47 5.14 -6.52 2.39
N ARG A 48 5.53 -7.40 3.31
CA ARG A 48 4.81 -7.59 4.58
C ARG A 48 4.84 -6.35 5.46
N LEU A 49 5.98 -5.66 5.54
CA LEU A 49 6.09 -4.39 6.24
C LEU A 49 5.15 -3.34 5.64
N SER A 50 5.11 -3.23 4.31
CA SER A 50 4.23 -2.28 3.62
C SER A 50 2.75 -2.55 3.91
N LEU A 51 2.31 -3.82 3.88
CA LEU A 51 0.94 -4.15 4.26
C LEU A 51 0.64 -3.82 5.73
N CYS A 52 1.60 -4.04 6.64
CA CYS A 52 1.45 -3.67 8.05
C CYS A 52 1.32 -2.17 8.24
N ALA A 53 2.17 -1.39 7.56
CA ALA A 53 2.12 0.06 7.57
C ALA A 53 0.78 0.56 7.01
N MET A 54 0.30 0.00 5.90
CA MET A 54 -1.03 0.34 5.35
C MET A 54 -2.15 0.02 6.34
N ALA A 55 -2.12 -1.16 6.98
CA ALA A 55 -3.12 -1.52 7.99
C ALA A 55 -3.10 -0.54 9.16
N GLN A 56 -1.92 -0.23 9.72
CA GLN A 56 -1.76 0.73 10.81
C GLN A 56 -2.28 2.12 10.45
N LEU A 57 -1.91 2.63 9.28
CA LEU A 57 -2.32 3.96 8.79
C LEU A 57 -3.83 4.05 8.52
N LEU A 58 -4.48 2.93 8.23
CA LEU A 58 -5.93 2.82 8.04
C LEU A 58 -6.68 2.46 9.35
N GLY A 59 -6.00 2.47 10.50
CA GLY A 59 -6.61 2.14 11.80
C GLY A 59 -6.98 0.67 11.97
N LYS A 60 -6.38 -0.23 11.17
CA LYS A 60 -6.57 -1.69 11.25
C LYS A 60 -5.43 -2.35 12.00
N ALA A 61 -5.71 -3.50 12.63
CA ALA A 61 -4.71 -4.28 13.35
C ALA A 61 -3.66 -4.89 12.39
N PRO A 62 -2.37 -4.51 12.45
CA PRO A 62 -1.33 -5.05 11.57
C PRO A 62 -1.10 -6.56 11.76
N CYS A 63 -1.38 -7.10 12.95
CA CYS A 63 -1.23 -8.52 13.24
C CYS A 63 -2.11 -9.42 12.36
N ALA A 64 -3.28 -8.93 11.94
CA ALA A 64 -4.18 -9.68 11.05
C ALA A 64 -3.53 -9.91 9.68
N VAL A 65 -2.78 -8.91 9.20
CA VAL A 65 -2.05 -8.99 7.92
C VAL A 65 -0.88 -9.95 7.99
N LEU A 66 -0.16 -9.97 9.11
CA LEU A 66 1.05 -10.79 9.25
C LEU A 66 0.79 -12.30 9.32
N SER A 67 -0.46 -12.68 9.61
CA SER A 67 -0.90 -14.07 9.67
C SER A 67 -1.18 -14.68 8.29
N LEU A 68 -1.17 -13.86 7.23
CA LEU A 68 -1.53 -14.26 5.87
C LEU A 68 -0.42 -15.05 5.15
N GLY A 69 -0.87 -15.92 4.25
CA GLY A 69 -0.01 -16.56 3.25
C GLY A 69 0.29 -15.65 2.06
N ALA A 70 1.37 -15.93 1.33
CA ALA A 70 1.79 -15.14 0.17
C ALA A 70 0.71 -15.01 -0.94
N GLN A 71 -0.21 -15.96 -1.04
CA GLN A 71 -1.31 -15.92 -2.01
C GLN A 71 -2.40 -14.91 -1.64
N GLU A 72 -2.53 -14.58 -0.35
CA GLU A 72 -3.59 -13.72 0.18
C GLU A 72 -3.18 -12.24 0.25
N GLU A 73 -1.88 -11.94 0.02
CA GLU A 73 -1.33 -10.59 0.14
C GLU A 73 -2.02 -9.59 -0.80
N LEU A 74 -2.23 -9.97 -2.07
CA LEU A 74 -2.91 -9.09 -3.04
C LEU A 74 -4.41 -8.94 -2.75
N LEU A 75 -5.06 -9.96 -2.21
CA LEU A 75 -6.44 -9.88 -1.77
C LEU A 75 -6.59 -8.85 -0.64
N VAL A 76 -5.73 -8.94 0.37
CA VAL A 76 -5.74 -7.99 1.49
C VAL A 76 -5.31 -6.61 1.04
N LEU A 77 -4.36 -6.51 0.11
CA LEU A 77 -4.02 -5.24 -0.51
C LEU A 77 -5.24 -4.60 -1.16
N ALA A 78 -6.04 -5.34 -1.93
CA ALA A 78 -7.25 -4.81 -2.57
C ALA A 78 -8.30 -4.33 -1.56
N GLN A 79 -8.37 -4.95 -0.39
CA GLN A 79 -9.25 -4.50 0.70
C GLN A 79 -8.74 -3.21 1.37
N LEU A 80 -7.42 -3.08 1.56
CA LEU A 80 -6.79 -1.89 2.12
C LEU A 80 -6.83 -0.72 1.13
N LEU A 81 -6.56 -0.97 -0.14
CA LEU A 81 -6.56 0.04 -1.20
C LEU A 81 -7.94 0.67 -1.38
N ALA A 82 -9.02 -0.10 -1.27
CA ALA A 82 -10.38 0.44 -1.30
C ALA A 82 -10.66 1.48 -0.19
N GLN A 83 -9.86 1.49 0.89
CA GLN A 83 -9.95 2.41 2.01
C GLN A 83 -8.89 3.53 1.97
N SER A 84 -7.96 3.48 1.01
CA SER A 84 -6.88 4.47 0.90
C SER A 84 -7.27 5.75 0.18
N TRP A 85 -8.55 5.94 -0.16
CA TRP A 85 -8.99 7.10 -0.93
C TRP A 85 -9.21 8.31 -0.02
N PRO A 86 -8.92 9.55 -0.48
CA PRO A 86 -9.03 10.74 0.36
C PRO A 86 -10.38 10.90 1.06
N HIS A 87 -11.47 10.52 0.39
CA HIS A 87 -12.84 10.62 0.90
C HIS A 87 -13.20 9.55 1.95
N HIS A 88 -12.41 8.47 2.08
CA HIS A 88 -12.59 7.43 3.09
C HIS A 88 -11.67 7.59 4.30
N LEU A 89 -10.63 8.44 4.19
CA LEU A 89 -9.65 8.63 5.25
C LEU A 89 -10.21 9.50 6.37
N GLN A 90 -10.25 8.95 7.58
CA GLN A 90 -10.63 9.68 8.78
C GLN A 90 -9.39 10.34 9.38
N LEU A 91 -9.16 11.61 9.04
CA LEU A 91 -8.07 12.38 9.61
C LEU A 91 -8.49 13.03 10.94
N PRO A 92 -7.57 13.16 11.91
CA PRO A 92 -7.84 13.90 13.14
C PRO A 92 -8.17 15.36 12.80
N THR A 93 -9.38 15.78 13.11
CA THR A 93 -9.95 17.12 12.82
C THR A 93 -9.40 18.23 13.73
N GLN A 94 -8.31 17.99 14.45
CA GLN A 94 -7.82 18.93 15.45
C GLN A 94 -7.20 20.15 14.75
N HIS A 95 -7.94 21.27 14.73
CA HIS A 95 -7.50 22.62 14.35
C HIS A 95 -7.17 22.90 12.86
N HIS A 96 -7.52 22.02 11.92
CA HIS A 96 -7.20 22.22 10.50
C HIS A 96 -8.39 22.75 9.68
N ALA A 97 -8.11 23.65 8.72
CA ALA A 97 -9.12 24.06 7.74
C ALA A 97 -9.50 22.88 6.83
N LEU A 98 -10.71 22.88 6.26
CA LEU A 98 -11.17 21.82 5.35
C LEU A 98 -10.21 21.56 4.18
N GLN A 99 -9.54 22.61 3.68
CA GLN A 99 -8.56 22.50 2.60
C GLN A 99 -7.28 21.79 3.05
N ASP A 100 -6.85 21.99 4.29
CA ASP A 100 -5.67 21.32 4.88
C ASP A 100 -5.95 19.83 5.07
N LEU A 101 -7.18 19.49 5.48
CA LEU A 101 -7.61 18.09 5.64
C LEU A 101 -7.66 17.34 4.30
N ASP A 102 -8.16 17.96 3.24
CA ASP A 102 -8.19 17.32 1.91
C ASP A 102 -6.78 17.14 1.34
N GLN A 103 -5.90 18.13 1.55
CA GLN A 103 -4.49 18.04 1.17
C GLN A 103 -3.79 16.91 1.93
N GLU A 104 -3.95 16.82 3.25
CA GLU A 104 -3.38 15.77 4.08
C GLU A 104 -3.91 14.39 3.68
N ALA A 105 -5.20 14.29 3.37
CA ALA A 105 -5.81 13.03 2.93
C ALA A 105 -5.20 12.58 1.60
N CYS A 106 -4.92 13.51 0.69
CA CYS A 106 -4.21 13.22 -0.55
C CYS A 106 -2.76 12.79 -0.31
N TYR A 107 -2.03 13.36 0.64
CA TYR A 107 -0.65 12.93 0.97
C TYR A 107 -0.60 11.56 1.63
N LEU A 108 -1.54 11.26 2.52
CA LEU A 108 -1.71 9.93 3.09
C LEU A 108 -2.04 8.92 1.98
N SER A 109 -3.01 9.23 1.11
CA SER A 109 -3.36 8.41 -0.06
C SER A 109 -2.15 8.15 -0.96
N HIS A 110 -1.36 9.19 -1.22
CA HIS A 110 -0.13 9.10 -2.01
C HIS A 110 0.86 8.11 -1.37
N SER A 111 1.04 8.18 -0.05
CA SER A 111 1.92 7.25 0.66
C SER A 111 1.40 5.81 0.63
N LEU A 112 0.09 5.63 0.79
CA LEU A 112 -0.58 4.33 0.70
C LEU A 112 -0.45 3.72 -0.72
N LEU A 113 -0.54 4.52 -1.79
CA LEU A 113 -0.31 4.06 -3.15
C LEU A 113 1.12 3.55 -3.37
N TYR A 114 2.12 4.23 -2.82
CA TYR A 114 3.50 3.74 -2.90
C TYR A 114 3.74 2.49 -2.06
N LEU A 115 3.13 2.39 -0.87
CA LEU A 115 3.17 1.16 -0.09
C LEU A 115 2.51 0.00 -0.87
N ALA A 116 1.38 0.26 -1.52
CA ALA A 116 0.70 -0.71 -2.37
C ALA A 116 1.58 -1.17 -3.54
N ASP A 117 2.28 -0.24 -4.20
CA ASP A 117 3.22 -0.57 -5.28
C ASP A 117 4.38 -1.46 -4.80
N ILE A 118 4.88 -1.23 -3.58
CA ILE A 118 5.87 -2.10 -2.96
C ILE A 118 5.31 -3.51 -2.74
N VAL A 119 4.04 -3.64 -2.34
CA VAL A 119 3.37 -4.94 -2.13
C VAL A 119 3.19 -5.69 -3.43
N VAL A 120 2.72 -5.01 -4.49
CA VAL A 120 2.60 -5.60 -5.84
C VAL A 120 3.97 -6.06 -6.35
N GLY A 121 5.01 -5.25 -6.12
CA GLY A 121 6.37 -5.57 -6.50
C GLY A 121 6.57 -5.58 -8.01
N THR A 122 7.48 -6.43 -8.50
CA THR A 122 7.89 -6.52 -9.91
C THR A 122 7.76 -7.93 -10.48
N GLU A 123 7.32 -8.89 -9.66
CA GLU A 123 7.18 -10.28 -10.07
C GLU A 123 5.80 -10.50 -10.69
N ARG A 124 5.72 -11.30 -11.76
CA ARG A 124 4.45 -11.66 -12.36
C ARG A 124 3.61 -12.50 -11.38
N PRO A 125 2.32 -12.18 -11.20
CA PRO A 125 1.45 -12.94 -10.31
C PRO A 125 1.23 -14.36 -10.84
N GLN A 126 1.01 -15.31 -9.93
CA GLN A 126 0.74 -16.71 -10.27
C GLN A 126 -0.65 -17.13 -9.78
N GLY A 127 -1.38 -17.90 -10.60
CA GLY A 127 -2.68 -18.45 -10.21
C GLY A 127 -3.71 -17.38 -9.83
N GLU A 128 -4.30 -17.50 -8.63
CA GLU A 128 -5.35 -16.61 -8.13
C GLU A 128 -4.89 -15.15 -7.93
N GLN A 129 -3.59 -14.93 -7.73
CA GLN A 129 -3.00 -13.59 -7.63
C GLN A 129 -3.25 -12.74 -8.87
N TRP A 130 -3.39 -13.36 -10.06
CA TRP A 130 -3.66 -12.64 -11.29
C TRP A 130 -5.02 -11.93 -11.25
N GLY A 131 -6.07 -12.61 -10.78
CA GLY A 131 -7.40 -12.01 -10.61
C GLY A 131 -7.41 -10.90 -9.56
N HIS A 132 -6.64 -11.04 -8.48
CA HIS A 132 -6.49 -9.99 -7.48
C HIS A 132 -5.74 -8.76 -8.03
N LEU A 133 -4.70 -8.95 -8.85
CA LEU A 133 -4.00 -7.85 -9.51
C LEU A 133 -4.90 -7.11 -10.51
N GLN A 134 -5.71 -7.84 -11.28
CA GLN A 134 -6.72 -7.21 -12.14
C GLN A 134 -7.71 -6.35 -11.35
N GLN A 135 -8.21 -6.87 -10.22
CA GLN A 135 -9.10 -6.11 -9.34
C GLN A 135 -8.43 -4.83 -8.83
N LEU A 136 -7.14 -4.89 -8.46
CA LEU A 136 -6.37 -3.73 -8.04
C LEU A 136 -6.28 -2.67 -9.14
N CYS A 137 -6.00 -3.07 -10.39
CA CYS A 137 -6.00 -2.15 -11.53
C CYS A 137 -7.36 -1.48 -11.73
N THR A 138 -8.46 -2.25 -11.73
CA THR A 138 -9.81 -1.69 -11.87
C THR A 138 -10.17 -0.73 -10.73
N GLN A 139 -9.77 -1.03 -9.50
CA GLN A 139 -9.95 -0.10 -8.36
C GLN A 139 -9.21 1.22 -8.60
N LEU A 140 -7.98 1.15 -9.12
CA LEU A 140 -7.12 2.30 -9.34
C LEU A 140 -7.61 3.19 -10.51
N GLU A 141 -8.13 2.60 -11.58
CA GLU A 141 -8.77 3.32 -12.70
C GLU A 141 -10.04 4.05 -12.24
N ARG A 142 -10.89 3.37 -11.46
CA ARG A 142 -12.10 3.96 -10.88
C ARG A 142 -11.78 5.11 -9.93
N PHE A 143 -10.72 4.95 -9.15
CA PHE A 143 -10.20 6.00 -8.30
C PHE A 143 -9.73 7.22 -9.11
N GLY A 144 -8.85 6.99 -10.10
CA GLY A 144 -8.29 8.07 -10.93
C GLY A 144 -9.35 8.83 -11.73
N SER A 145 -10.36 8.14 -12.25
CA SER A 145 -11.51 8.76 -12.94
C SER A 145 -12.46 9.51 -12.01
N GLY A 146 -12.59 9.08 -10.75
CA GLY A 146 -13.42 9.72 -9.74
C GLY A 146 -12.81 10.96 -9.08
N LEU A 147 -11.49 11.16 -9.21
CA LEU A 147 -10.81 12.35 -8.69
C LEU A 147 -11.16 13.59 -9.52
N ARG A 148 -11.91 14.51 -8.91
CA ARG A 148 -12.19 15.83 -9.49
C ARG A 148 -10.98 16.75 -9.32
N GLU A 149 -10.48 17.24 -10.44
CA GLU A 149 -9.39 18.21 -10.51
C GLU A 149 -9.98 19.62 -10.62
N GLY A 150 -9.41 20.57 -9.88
CA GLY A 150 -9.86 21.96 -9.88
C GLY A 150 -8.68 22.93 -9.82
N MET A 151 -8.95 24.20 -10.13
CA MET A 151 -7.95 25.29 -10.01
C MET A 151 -7.40 25.33 -8.57
N GLY A 152 -6.08 25.13 -8.42
CA GLY A 152 -5.39 25.12 -7.13
C GLY A 152 -5.26 23.75 -6.44
N GLN A 153 -5.79 22.66 -7.01
CA GLN A 153 -5.74 21.31 -6.41
C GLN A 153 -4.61 20.44 -6.99
N PHE A 154 -3.39 21.00 -7.00
CA PHE A 154 -2.21 20.33 -7.55
C PHE A 154 -1.97 18.94 -6.97
N TYR A 155 -2.24 18.74 -5.68
CA TYR A 155 -2.09 17.45 -5.00
C TYR A 155 -3.04 16.36 -5.53
N ARG A 156 -4.28 16.71 -5.94
CA ARG A 156 -5.22 15.75 -6.56
C ARG A 156 -4.75 15.33 -7.94
N SER A 157 -4.22 16.27 -8.73
CA SER A 157 -3.62 15.95 -10.03
C SER A 157 -2.37 15.08 -9.89
N GLN A 158 -1.50 15.35 -8.92
CA GLN A 158 -0.37 14.46 -8.62
C GLN A 158 -0.82 13.05 -8.24
N LEU A 159 -1.82 12.95 -7.36
CA LEU A 159 -2.36 11.67 -6.90
C LEU A 159 -3.00 10.88 -8.04
N LYS A 160 -3.75 11.56 -8.92
CA LYS A 160 -4.33 10.97 -10.13
C LYS A 160 -3.25 10.48 -11.09
N ASN A 161 -2.23 11.30 -11.35
CA ASN A 161 -1.11 10.90 -12.20
C ASN A 161 -0.38 9.68 -11.65
N LEU A 162 -0.13 9.64 -10.34
CA LEU A 162 0.46 8.46 -9.70
C LEU A 162 -0.43 7.22 -9.89
N ALA A 163 -1.74 7.33 -9.64
CA ALA A 163 -2.67 6.23 -9.83
C ALA A 163 -2.64 5.70 -11.28
N THR A 164 -2.59 6.58 -12.27
CA THR A 164 -2.45 6.20 -13.68
C THR A 164 -1.13 5.46 -13.95
N VAL A 165 0.00 6.00 -13.48
CA VAL A 165 1.33 5.38 -13.68
C VAL A 165 1.39 4.01 -13.04
N LEU A 166 0.90 3.87 -11.81
CA LEU A 166 0.85 2.59 -11.12
C LEU A 166 -0.09 1.61 -11.82
N CYS A 167 -1.24 2.07 -12.32
CA CYS A 167 -2.16 1.22 -13.07
C CYS A 167 -1.50 0.63 -14.32
N ILE A 168 -0.82 1.45 -15.11
CA ILE A 168 -0.07 1.01 -16.30
C ILE A 168 1.00 0.00 -15.90
N LYS A 169 1.82 0.32 -14.90
CA LYS A 169 2.86 -0.58 -14.38
C LYS A 169 2.30 -1.94 -13.94
N TRP A 170 1.16 -1.94 -13.25
CA TRP A 170 0.53 -3.17 -12.77
C TRP A 170 -0.14 -3.95 -13.91
N GLN A 171 -0.65 -3.27 -14.93
CA GLN A 171 -1.17 -3.89 -16.15
C GLN A 171 -0.05 -4.58 -16.96
N GLU A 172 1.14 -3.99 -17.04
CA GLU A 172 2.31 -4.62 -17.68
C GLU A 172 2.71 -5.95 -17.01
N LEU A 173 2.41 -6.15 -15.72
CA LEU A 173 2.64 -7.42 -15.03
C LEU A 173 1.62 -8.50 -15.40
N LEU A 174 0.48 -8.13 -15.99
CA LEU A 174 -0.57 -9.04 -16.44
C LEU A 174 -0.33 -9.55 -17.87
N GLU A 175 0.53 -8.88 -18.64
CA GLU A 175 0.97 -9.24 -20.00
C GLU A 175 2.14 -10.26 -19.99
#